data_AF-A0A329TBZ6-F1
#
_entry.id   AF-A0A329TBZ6-F1
#
_cell.length_a   1.000
_cell.length_b   1.000
_cell.length_c   1.000
_cell.angle_alpha   90.00
_cell.angle_beta   90.00
_cell.angle_gamma   90.00
#
_symmetry.space_group_name_H-M   'P 1'
#
loop_
_entity.id
_entity.type
_entity.pdbx_description
1 polymer ?
#
loop_
_entity_poly.entity_id
_entity_poly.type
_entity_poly.pdbx_seq_one_letter_code
_entity_poly.pdbx_strand_id
1 'polypeptide(L)'
;MSARGSATLLVLVVLVATALVVSTGAVVLDGPTDPLTDEVALQPGDNPYTYLDEDGELAIDVTEDNPNLSAGGVNPNALTAENDLFYVVYDGNETAEAWIEHDSQAVTFVVDGEPIESDEEPLLLTPEDERVAVGVEVDTRVVDVVPGDRLMDDITVHARPAEPEAIPQDEGGSDGDGEDDDGEDGDDDGDSDPK
;
A
#
# COMPACT_ATOMS: atom_id res chain seq x y z
N MET A 1 -72.81 5.91 36.04
CA MET A 1 -71.87 5.21 36.94
C MET A 1 -71.20 4.14 36.08
N SER A 2 -70.02 4.44 35.53
CA SER A 2 -68.71 3.85 35.94
C SER A 2 -68.56 2.40 35.46
N ALA A 3 -67.49 1.92 34.84
CA ALA A 3 -66.22 2.44 34.33
C ALA A 3 -65.50 1.24 33.65
N ARG A 4 -64.64 1.51 32.64
CA ARG A 4 -63.38 0.78 32.30
C ARG A 4 -63.52 -0.67 31.80
N GLY A 5 -62.98 -1.10 30.66
CA GLY A 5 -61.77 -0.72 29.95
C GLY A 5 -60.69 -1.80 30.16
N SER A 6 -60.35 -2.57 29.13
CA SER A 6 -59.00 -3.11 28.89
C SER A 6 -58.95 -3.90 27.58
N ALA A 7 -58.32 -3.27 26.59
CA ALA A 7 -57.84 -3.91 25.38
C ALA A 7 -56.57 -4.69 25.72
N THR A 8 -56.49 -5.97 25.36
CA THR A 8 -55.29 -6.78 25.56
C THR A 8 -54.42 -6.74 24.31
N LEU A 9 -53.43 -5.86 24.39
CA LEU A 9 -52.03 -5.97 23.95
C LEU A 9 -51.72 -6.68 22.62
N LEU A 10 -51.37 -5.85 21.64
CA LEU A 10 -50.61 -6.15 20.44
C LEU A 10 -49.12 -6.26 20.82
N VAL A 11 -48.44 -7.37 20.50
CA VAL A 11 -46.97 -7.44 20.52
C VAL A 11 -46.50 -7.58 19.09
N LEU A 12 -46.12 -6.45 18.49
CA LEU A 12 -45.46 -6.35 17.20
C LEU A 12 -43.96 -6.42 17.48
N VAL A 13 -43.30 -7.53 17.13
CA VAL A 13 -41.85 -7.63 17.15
C VAL A 13 -41.34 -6.92 15.90
N VAL A 14 -40.86 -5.68 16.06
CA VAL A 14 -40.13 -4.97 15.00
C VAL A 14 -38.66 -5.36 15.12
N LEU A 15 -38.23 -6.26 14.25
CA LEU A 15 -36.80 -6.46 13.96
C LEU A 15 -36.33 -5.23 13.18
N VAL A 16 -35.70 -4.29 13.87
CA VAL A 16 -34.97 -3.20 13.22
C VAL A 16 -33.66 -3.78 12.71
N ALA A 17 -33.64 -4.18 11.43
CA ALA A 17 -32.40 -4.38 10.72
C ALA A 17 -31.78 -2.98 10.51
N THR A 18 -30.79 -2.62 11.33
CA THR A 18 -29.92 -1.48 11.06
C THR A 18 -29.16 -1.76 9.78
N ALA A 19 -29.54 -1.13 8.68
CA ALA A 19 -28.75 -1.11 7.46
C ALA A 19 -27.42 -0.41 7.78
N LEU A 20 -26.31 -1.15 7.70
CA LEU A 20 -24.98 -0.57 7.66
C LEU A 20 -24.85 0.15 6.31
N VAL A 21 -25.00 1.47 6.31
CA VAL A 21 -24.57 2.28 5.17
C VAL A 21 -23.07 2.42 5.32
N VAL A 22 -22.32 1.57 4.61
CA VAL A 22 -20.90 1.80 4.40
C VAL A 22 -20.84 2.98 3.44
N SER A 23 -20.53 4.17 3.97
CA SER A 23 -20.18 5.31 3.16
C SER A 23 -18.78 5.03 2.64
N THR A 24 -18.66 4.34 1.51
CA THR A 24 -17.41 4.32 0.74
C THR A 24 -17.12 5.76 0.37
N GLY A 25 -15.96 6.27 0.76
CA GLY A 25 -15.60 7.67 0.77
C GLY A 25 -15.36 8.24 -0.61
N ALA A 26 -16.24 7.97 -1.59
CA ALA A 26 -16.08 8.29 -3.01
C ALA A 26 -15.24 9.55 -3.24
N VAL A 27 -13.95 9.34 -3.47
CA VAL A 27 -13.03 10.39 -3.92
C VAL A 27 -13.64 10.91 -5.22
N VAL A 28 -13.86 12.22 -5.31
CA VAL A 28 -14.30 12.83 -6.57
C VAL A 28 -13.08 12.86 -7.48
N LEU A 29 -12.88 11.75 -8.20
CA LEU A 29 -11.82 11.64 -9.19
C LEU A 29 -12.21 12.52 -10.37
N ASP A 30 -11.39 13.52 -10.67
CA ASP A 30 -11.61 14.45 -11.79
C ASP A 30 -11.47 13.79 -13.19
N GLY A 31 -11.32 12.46 -13.25
CA GLY A 31 -11.15 11.72 -14.49
C GLY A 31 -11.36 10.21 -14.33
N PRO A 32 -11.38 9.48 -15.45
CA PRO A 32 -11.47 8.02 -15.43
C PRO A 32 -10.19 7.41 -14.85
N THR A 33 -10.31 6.21 -14.28
CA THR A 33 -9.22 5.45 -13.67
C THR A 33 -9.21 4.00 -14.11
N ASP A 34 -8.03 3.37 -13.96
CA ASP A 34 -7.77 1.95 -14.13
C ASP A 34 -7.77 1.27 -12.73
N PRO A 35 -8.84 0.55 -12.35
CA PRO A 35 -8.97 -0.02 -11.02
C PRO A 35 -8.11 -1.27 -10.82
N LEU A 36 -7.23 -1.25 -9.81
CA LEU A 36 -6.42 -2.41 -9.40
C LEU A 36 -7.13 -3.26 -8.34
N THR A 37 -7.77 -2.59 -7.38
CA THR A 37 -8.58 -3.20 -6.30
C THR A 37 -9.83 -2.37 -6.07
N ASP A 38 -10.65 -2.73 -5.08
CA ASP A 38 -11.80 -1.91 -4.67
C ASP A 38 -11.39 -0.53 -4.09
N GLU A 39 -10.15 -0.40 -3.60
CA GLU A 39 -9.66 0.80 -2.90
C GLU A 39 -8.51 1.52 -3.62
N VAL A 40 -7.85 0.85 -4.57
CA VAL A 40 -6.66 1.34 -5.27
C VAL A 40 -6.93 1.38 -6.77
N ALA A 41 -6.66 2.51 -7.39
CA ALA A 41 -6.75 2.68 -8.85
C ALA A 41 -5.60 3.54 -9.38
N LEU A 42 -5.32 3.41 -10.67
CA LEU A 42 -4.36 4.24 -11.39
C LEU A 42 -5.09 5.32 -12.19
N GLN A 43 -4.54 6.53 -12.20
CA GLN A 43 -5.07 7.64 -12.98
C GLN A 43 -3.98 8.23 -13.87
N PRO A 44 -4.23 8.44 -15.18
CA PRO A 44 -3.30 9.15 -16.04
C PRO A 44 -2.90 10.53 -15.47
N GLY A 45 -1.64 10.92 -15.70
CA GLY A 45 -1.12 12.23 -15.35
C GLY A 45 -1.65 13.34 -16.27
N ASP A 46 -1.40 14.60 -15.90
CA ASP A 46 -1.62 15.74 -16.81
C ASP A 46 -0.42 15.92 -17.74
N ASN A 47 -0.16 14.89 -18.54
CA ASN A 47 0.95 14.82 -19.47
C ASN A 47 0.52 14.05 -20.73
N PRO A 48 1.25 14.19 -21.86
CA PRO A 48 0.88 13.53 -23.10
C PRO A 48 1.28 12.05 -23.17
N TYR A 49 1.99 11.53 -22.17
CA TYR A 49 2.57 10.18 -22.18
C TYR A 49 1.60 9.13 -21.66
N THR A 50 0.69 9.50 -20.76
CA THR A 50 -0.23 8.57 -20.14
C THR A 50 -1.67 8.79 -20.54
N TYR A 51 -2.41 7.71 -20.75
CA TYR A 51 -3.84 7.70 -21.02
C TYR A 51 -4.45 6.35 -20.63
N LEU A 52 -5.77 6.25 -20.61
CA LEU A 52 -6.44 4.95 -20.55
C LEU A 52 -6.69 4.45 -21.98
N ASP A 53 -6.40 3.18 -22.22
CA ASP A 53 -6.62 2.56 -23.53
C ASP A 53 -8.10 2.19 -23.78
N GLU A 54 -8.36 1.40 -24.83
CA GLU A 54 -9.73 0.99 -25.19
C GLU A 54 -10.38 0.07 -24.16
N ASP A 55 -9.59 -0.64 -23.37
CA ASP A 55 -10.02 -1.56 -22.32
C ASP A 55 -10.11 -0.85 -20.95
N GLY A 56 -9.59 0.38 -20.86
CA GLY A 56 -9.60 1.21 -19.66
C GLY A 56 -8.37 1.02 -18.79
N GLU A 57 -7.34 0.35 -19.29
CA GLU A 57 -6.07 0.12 -18.59
C GLU A 57 -5.13 1.32 -18.80
N LEU A 58 -4.29 1.62 -17.79
CA LEU A 58 -3.30 2.68 -17.89
C LEU A 58 -2.22 2.31 -18.92
N ALA A 59 -2.13 3.09 -19.99
CA ALA A 59 -1.06 3.00 -20.97
C ALA A 59 -0.03 4.12 -20.75
N ILE A 60 1.25 3.75 -20.85
CA ILE A 60 2.38 4.68 -20.89
C ILE A 60 3.01 4.58 -22.28
N ASP A 61 2.84 5.62 -23.10
CA ASP A 61 3.37 5.68 -24.45
C ASP A 61 4.28 6.90 -24.62
N VAL A 62 5.59 6.64 -24.64
CA VAL A 62 6.60 7.66 -24.93
C VAL A 62 7.13 7.53 -26.35
N THR A 63 6.51 6.73 -27.22
CA THR A 63 7.01 6.41 -28.56
C THR A 63 6.66 7.50 -29.57
N GLU A 64 7.23 7.39 -30.78
CA GLU A 64 6.87 8.27 -31.91
C GLU A 64 5.44 8.02 -32.44
N ASP A 65 4.85 6.87 -32.11
CA ASP A 65 3.50 6.50 -32.53
C ASP A 65 2.43 7.15 -31.65
N ASN A 66 2.79 7.69 -30.48
CA ASN A 66 1.86 8.40 -29.61
C ASN A 66 1.32 9.66 -30.33
N PRO A 67 0.03 9.74 -30.67
CA PRO A 67 -0.55 10.86 -31.40
C PRO A 67 -0.58 12.16 -30.59
N ASN A 68 -0.41 12.09 -29.27
CA ASN A 68 -0.33 13.24 -28.36
C ASN A 68 1.08 13.83 -28.30
N LEU A 69 2.07 13.17 -28.89
CA LEU A 69 3.46 13.62 -28.93
C LEU A 69 3.83 14.15 -30.32
N SER A 70 4.72 15.14 -30.30
CA SER A 70 5.49 15.54 -31.48
C SER A 70 6.98 15.33 -31.19
N ALA A 71 7.30 14.10 -30.79
CA ALA A 71 8.64 13.66 -30.37
C ALA A 71 8.93 12.25 -30.88
N GLY A 72 10.21 11.91 -31.01
CA GLY A 72 10.67 10.57 -31.41
C GLY A 72 10.94 9.64 -30.22
N GLY A 73 10.31 9.91 -29.09
CA GLY A 73 10.56 9.28 -27.79
C GLY A 73 11.83 9.71 -27.07
N VAL A 74 12.31 8.84 -26.19
CA VAL A 74 13.44 9.11 -25.29
C VAL A 74 14.77 9.12 -26.06
N ASN A 75 15.64 10.07 -25.74
CA ASN A 75 16.94 10.17 -26.40
C ASN A 75 17.88 9.05 -25.91
N PRO A 76 18.68 8.42 -26.79
CA PRO A 76 19.72 7.49 -26.38
C PRO A 76 20.85 8.24 -25.65
N ASN A 77 21.52 7.55 -24.72
CA ASN A 77 22.60 8.10 -23.89
C ASN A 77 22.21 9.39 -23.16
N ALA A 78 21.01 9.41 -22.57
CA ALA A 78 20.46 10.52 -21.82
C ALA A 78 19.81 10.05 -20.52
N LEU A 79 19.61 10.98 -19.60
CA LEU A 79 18.72 10.83 -18.45
C LEU A 79 17.52 11.74 -18.67
N THR A 80 16.32 11.17 -18.61
CA THR A 80 15.04 11.88 -18.74
C THR A 80 14.21 11.57 -17.51
N ALA A 81 13.47 12.55 -16.98
CA ALA A 81 12.58 12.33 -15.85
C ALA A 81 11.26 13.07 -16.05
N GLU A 82 10.18 12.47 -15.57
CA GLU A 82 8.85 13.06 -15.47
C GLU A 82 8.34 12.82 -14.05
N ASN A 83 7.97 13.87 -13.33
CA ASN A 83 7.68 13.75 -11.88
C ASN A 83 6.26 13.27 -11.61
N ASP A 84 5.32 13.65 -12.48
CA ASP A 84 3.89 13.37 -12.33
C ASP A 84 3.41 12.57 -13.56
N LEU A 85 4.00 11.38 -13.75
CA LEU A 85 3.68 10.53 -14.91
C LEU A 85 2.25 10.00 -14.80
N PHE A 86 1.89 9.43 -13.65
CA PHE A 86 0.52 9.04 -13.36
C PHE A 86 0.28 9.14 -11.85
N TYR A 87 -0.92 8.84 -11.39
CA TYR A 87 -1.26 8.86 -9.98
C TYR A 87 -1.76 7.50 -9.51
N VAL A 88 -1.35 7.12 -8.31
CA VAL A 88 -2.03 6.09 -7.52
C VAL A 88 -3.09 6.79 -6.68
N VAL A 89 -4.32 6.35 -6.83
CA VAL A 89 -5.50 6.86 -6.11
C VAL A 89 -5.89 5.84 -5.04
N TYR A 90 -6.13 6.33 -3.82
CA TYR A 90 -6.51 5.51 -2.68
C TYR A 90 -7.79 6.02 -1.99
N ASP A 91 -8.78 5.13 -1.83
CA ASP A 91 -10.06 5.39 -1.11
C ASP A 91 -10.26 4.42 0.08
N GLY A 92 -9.17 3.81 0.56
CA GLY A 92 -9.21 2.92 1.71
C GLY A 92 -9.13 3.66 3.05
N ASN A 93 -9.48 2.95 4.12
CA ASN A 93 -9.48 3.51 5.49
C ASN A 93 -8.37 2.94 6.38
N GLU A 94 -7.58 2.01 5.84
CA GLU A 94 -6.44 1.38 6.50
C GLU A 94 -5.16 1.75 5.72
N THR A 95 -3.99 1.26 6.12
CA THR A 95 -2.78 1.44 5.32
C THR A 95 -2.70 0.33 4.29
N ALA A 96 -2.35 0.68 3.07
CA ALA A 96 -2.04 -0.26 1.99
C ALA A 96 -0.60 -0.07 1.49
N GLU A 97 -0.07 -1.10 0.86
CA GLU A 97 1.22 -1.12 0.19
C GLU A 97 0.98 -1.24 -1.32
N ALA A 98 1.73 -0.48 -2.11
CA ALA A 98 1.77 -0.62 -3.56
C ALA A 98 3.21 -0.60 -4.08
N TRP A 99 3.49 -1.35 -5.13
CA TRP A 99 4.79 -1.36 -5.80
C TRP A 99 4.65 -1.70 -7.28
N ILE A 100 5.68 -1.40 -8.07
CA ILE A 100 5.68 -1.55 -9.53
C ILE A 100 6.80 -2.47 -9.95
N GLU A 101 6.46 -3.60 -10.57
CA GLU A 101 7.44 -4.51 -11.15
C GLU A 101 7.54 -4.32 -12.65
N HIS A 102 8.76 -4.35 -13.17
CA HIS A 102 9.05 -4.39 -14.60
C HIS A 102 10.44 -4.98 -14.88
N ASP A 103 10.79 -5.19 -16.15
CA ASP A 103 12.01 -5.90 -16.58
C ASP A 103 13.12 -4.99 -17.15
N SER A 104 12.93 -3.67 -17.06
CA SER A 104 13.85 -2.69 -17.63
C SER A 104 14.99 -2.35 -16.67
N GLN A 105 16.21 -2.28 -17.19
CA GLN A 105 17.36 -1.74 -16.45
C GLN A 105 17.52 -0.23 -16.60
N ALA A 106 16.74 0.39 -17.48
CA ALA A 106 16.87 1.80 -17.85
C ALA A 106 15.74 2.66 -17.30
N VAL A 107 14.72 2.06 -16.69
CA VAL A 107 13.53 2.74 -16.17
C VAL A 107 13.53 2.55 -14.66
N THR A 108 13.16 3.60 -13.93
CA THR A 108 12.90 3.54 -12.49
C THR A 108 11.65 4.35 -12.19
N PHE A 109 10.64 3.73 -11.58
CA PHE A 109 9.46 4.42 -11.06
C PHE A 109 9.71 4.95 -9.66
N VAL A 110 9.34 6.21 -9.41
CA VAL A 110 9.69 6.91 -8.18
C VAL A 110 8.51 7.66 -7.59
N VAL A 111 8.51 7.80 -6.26
CA VAL A 111 7.66 8.74 -5.51
C VAL A 111 8.59 9.58 -4.65
N ASP A 112 8.50 10.91 -4.77
CA ASP A 112 9.41 11.85 -4.09
C ASP A 112 10.92 11.58 -4.31
N GLY A 113 11.24 10.93 -5.43
CA GLY A 113 12.62 10.54 -5.79
C GLY A 113 13.10 9.22 -5.19
N GLU A 114 12.23 8.51 -4.46
CA GLU A 114 12.51 7.18 -3.92
C GLU A 114 11.89 6.09 -4.83
N PRO A 115 12.63 5.04 -5.20
CA PRO A 115 12.10 3.95 -6.02
C PRO A 115 10.96 3.19 -5.32
N ILE A 116 9.97 2.75 -6.10
CA ILE A 116 8.83 1.96 -5.59
C ILE A 116 8.68 0.62 -6.32
N GLU A 117 9.82 -0.05 -6.57
CA GLU A 117 9.90 -1.16 -7.54
C GLU A 117 9.86 -2.56 -6.94
N SER A 118 9.64 -2.67 -5.63
CA SER A 118 9.65 -3.95 -4.92
C SER A 118 8.73 -3.95 -3.70
N ASP A 119 8.38 -5.14 -3.24
CA ASP A 119 7.62 -5.33 -2.00
C ASP A 119 8.47 -5.15 -0.73
N GLU A 120 9.80 -5.05 -0.86
CA GLU A 120 10.72 -4.73 0.25
C GLU A 120 10.70 -3.23 0.57
N GLU A 121 10.45 -2.39 -0.43
CA GLU A 121 10.38 -0.93 -0.34
C GLU A 121 9.10 -0.41 -1.05
N PRO A 122 7.90 -0.75 -0.56
CA PRO A 122 6.66 -0.37 -1.20
C PRO A 122 6.29 1.09 -0.89
N LEU A 123 5.49 1.68 -1.77
CA LEU A 123 4.73 2.89 -1.49
C LEU A 123 3.68 2.59 -0.41
N LEU A 124 3.72 3.34 0.69
CA LEU A 124 2.67 3.31 1.71
C LEU A 124 1.53 4.26 1.31
N LEU A 125 0.35 3.70 1.09
CA LEU A 125 -0.88 4.41 0.84
C LEU A 125 -1.62 4.57 2.17
N THR A 126 -1.91 5.80 2.54
CA THR A 126 -2.62 6.13 3.77
C THR A 126 -3.92 6.86 3.44
N PRO A 127 -4.92 6.86 4.33
CA PRO A 127 -6.16 7.60 4.11
C PRO A 127 -5.97 9.13 4.02
N GLU A 128 -4.80 9.67 4.39
CA GLU A 128 -4.47 11.09 4.20
C GLU A 128 -3.89 11.38 2.81
N ASP A 129 -3.41 10.35 2.11
CA ASP A 129 -2.78 10.40 0.79
C ASP A 129 -3.71 9.81 -0.29
N GLU A 130 -4.88 10.44 -0.48
CA GLU A 130 -5.90 9.97 -1.44
C GLU A 130 -5.38 9.92 -2.90
N ARG A 131 -4.32 10.66 -3.21
CA ARG A 131 -3.72 10.74 -4.54
C ARG A 131 -2.22 11.00 -4.47
N VAL A 132 -1.43 10.01 -4.85
CA VAL A 132 0.04 10.06 -4.86
C VAL A 132 0.54 10.13 -6.30
N ALA A 133 1.42 11.10 -6.59
CA ALA A 133 2.06 11.22 -7.90
C ALA A 133 3.20 10.21 -8.03
N VAL A 134 3.18 9.42 -9.11
CA VAL A 134 4.26 8.52 -9.48
C VAL A 134 5.01 9.15 -10.65
N GLY A 135 6.31 9.33 -10.47
CA GLY A 135 7.23 9.76 -11.49
C GLY A 135 7.95 8.59 -12.14
N VAL A 136 8.73 8.90 -13.18
CA VAL A 136 9.64 7.96 -13.83
C VAL A 136 10.96 8.64 -14.12
N GLU A 137 12.05 7.90 -13.91
CA GLU A 137 13.38 8.23 -14.38
C GLU A 137 13.79 7.22 -15.46
N VAL A 138 14.23 7.72 -16.61
CA VAL A 138 14.69 6.90 -17.74
C VAL A 138 16.15 7.23 -18.01
N ASP A 139 17.06 6.33 -17.64
CA ASP A 139 18.50 6.42 -17.86
C ASP A 139 18.95 5.49 -18.99
N THR A 140 19.02 6.02 -20.21
CA THR A 140 19.52 5.27 -21.37
C THR A 140 21.05 5.27 -21.46
N ARG A 141 21.77 5.80 -20.47
CA ARG A 141 23.25 5.75 -20.40
C ARG A 141 23.76 4.45 -19.78
N VAL A 142 22.91 3.76 -19.02
CA VAL A 142 23.26 2.50 -18.33
C VAL A 142 23.03 1.26 -19.19
N VAL A 143 22.35 1.43 -20.33
CA VAL A 143 22.08 0.40 -21.33
C VAL A 143 22.58 0.86 -22.70
N ASP A 144 22.88 -0.09 -23.59
CA ASP A 144 23.25 0.22 -24.98
C ASP A 144 21.98 0.13 -25.85
N VAL A 145 21.38 1.28 -26.14
CA VAL A 145 20.12 1.40 -26.90
C VAL A 145 20.29 2.31 -28.10
N VAL A 146 19.59 1.99 -29.19
CA VAL A 146 19.50 2.81 -30.40
C VAL A 146 18.08 3.32 -30.60
N PRO A 147 17.88 4.39 -31.40
CA PRO A 147 16.54 4.88 -31.70
C PRO A 147 15.63 3.79 -32.26
N GLY A 148 14.42 3.68 -31.70
CA GLY A 148 13.43 2.66 -32.03
C GLY A 148 13.48 1.41 -31.13
N ASP A 149 14.51 1.27 -30.29
CA ASP A 149 14.52 0.22 -29.27
C ASP A 149 13.44 0.48 -28.22
N ARG A 150 12.79 -0.60 -27.79
CA ARG A 150 11.81 -0.57 -26.71
C ARG A 150 12.52 -0.79 -25.37
N LEU A 151 12.26 0.07 -24.40
CA LEU A 151 12.89 0.01 -23.08
C LEU A 151 12.19 -0.95 -22.12
N MET A 152 10.91 -1.22 -22.34
CA MET A 152 10.03 -2.02 -21.50
C MET A 152 8.76 -2.36 -22.29
N ASP A 153 8.17 -3.53 -22.06
CA ASP A 153 6.90 -3.92 -22.70
C ASP A 153 5.69 -3.57 -21.82
N ASP A 154 5.74 -3.95 -20.55
CA ASP A 154 4.62 -3.82 -19.62
C ASP A 154 5.15 -3.46 -18.21
N ILE A 155 4.26 -2.92 -17.38
CA ILE A 155 4.46 -2.83 -15.93
C ILE A 155 3.43 -3.70 -15.23
N THR A 156 3.78 -4.24 -14.07
CA THR A 156 2.83 -4.87 -13.15
C THR A 156 2.76 -4.02 -11.89
N VAL A 157 1.59 -3.42 -11.64
CA VAL A 157 1.35 -2.70 -10.39
C VAL A 157 0.66 -3.63 -9.40
N HIS A 158 1.27 -3.77 -8.24
CA HIS A 158 0.73 -4.55 -7.13
C HIS A 158 0.15 -3.62 -6.07
N ALA A 159 -0.92 -4.07 -5.42
CA ALA A 159 -1.50 -3.39 -4.27
C ALA A 159 -2.07 -4.41 -3.29
N ARG A 160 -1.80 -4.23 -1.99
CA ARG A 160 -2.35 -5.07 -0.91
C ARG A 160 -2.50 -4.27 0.39
N PRO A 161 -3.36 -4.69 1.32
CA PRO A 161 -3.34 -4.15 2.67
C PRO A 161 -1.95 -4.32 3.31
N ALA A 162 -1.50 -3.31 4.05
CA ALA A 162 -0.20 -3.37 4.73
C ALA A 162 -0.19 -4.44 5.82
N GLU A 163 0.93 -5.14 5.97
CA GLU A 163 1.07 -6.11 7.06
C GLU A 163 1.17 -5.38 8.41
N PRO A 164 0.46 -5.83 9.45
CA PRO A 164 0.56 -5.18 10.75
C PRO A 164 2.00 -5.30 11.28
N GLU A 165 2.59 -4.18 11.70
CA GLU A 165 3.91 -4.17 12.33
C GLU A 165 3.95 -5.20 13.47
N ALA A 166 4.86 -6.17 13.36
CA ALA A 166 5.05 -7.17 14.40
C ALA A 166 5.54 -6.47 15.67
N ILE A 167 4.67 -6.35 16.68
CA ILE A 167 5.05 -5.79 17.97
C ILE A 167 6.18 -6.67 18.53
N PRO A 168 7.39 -6.13 18.78
CA PRO A 168 8.44 -6.89 19.44
C PRO A 168 7.88 -7.31 20.81
N GLN A 169 7.75 -8.61 21.02
CA GLN A 169 7.46 -9.15 22.33
C GLN A 169 8.70 -8.87 23.19
N ASP A 170 8.66 -7.77 23.94
CA ASP A 170 9.54 -7.61 25.09
C ASP A 170 9.30 -8.83 25.97
N GLU A 171 10.27 -9.75 26.04
CA GLU A 171 10.34 -10.77 27.07
C GLU A 171 10.57 -10.06 28.41
N GLY A 172 9.50 -9.45 28.92
CA GLY A 172 9.44 -8.82 30.23
C GLY A 172 9.66 -9.88 31.29
N GLY A 173 10.80 -9.78 31.96
CA GLY A 173 11.23 -10.66 33.04
C GLY A 173 10.17 -10.83 34.12
N SER A 174 10.01 -12.08 34.55
CA SER A 174 9.38 -12.38 35.83
C SER A 174 10.50 -12.53 36.87
N ASP A 175 10.93 -11.39 37.42
CA ASP A 175 11.57 -11.33 38.73
C ASP A 175 10.57 -11.85 39.77
N GLY A 176 10.80 -13.08 40.23
CA GLY A 176 10.05 -13.72 41.30
C GLY A 176 10.93 -13.86 42.53
N ASP A 177 11.14 -12.75 43.23
CA ASP A 177 11.65 -12.76 44.60
C ASP A 177 10.57 -13.38 45.52
N GLY A 178 10.83 -14.58 46.01
CA GLY A 178 10.03 -15.27 47.02
C GLY A 178 10.96 -15.92 48.03
N GLU A 179 11.27 -15.18 49.09
CA GLU A 179 11.88 -15.69 50.32
C GLU A 179 10.90 -16.67 50.97
N ASP A 180 11.31 -17.92 51.20
CA ASP A 180 10.69 -18.78 52.22
C ASP A 180 11.79 -19.56 52.96
N ASP A 181 11.83 -19.29 54.25
CA ASP A 181 12.67 -19.82 55.31
C ASP A 181 11.97 -21.05 55.90
N ASP A 182 12.51 -22.24 55.70
CA ASP A 182 12.20 -23.41 56.53
C ASP A 182 13.44 -24.30 56.74
N GLY A 183 13.98 -24.21 57.96
CA GLY A 183 15.06 -25.05 58.41
C GLY A 183 14.64 -26.50 58.63
N GLU A 184 15.58 -27.41 58.41
CA GLU A 184 15.60 -28.68 59.15
C GLU A 184 17.02 -29.23 59.27
N ASP A 185 17.28 -29.73 60.47
CA ASP A 185 18.55 -30.20 61.03
C ASP A 185 19.15 -31.40 60.30
N GLY A 186 20.47 -31.56 60.39
CA GLY A 186 21.15 -32.78 59.97
C GLY A 186 22.65 -32.73 60.19
N ASP A 187 23.06 -33.33 61.31
CA ASP A 187 24.43 -33.49 61.80
C ASP A 187 25.42 -34.09 60.78
N ASP A 188 26.72 -33.91 61.08
CA ASP A 188 27.73 -34.99 61.24
C ASP A 188 29.10 -34.66 60.57
N ASP A 189 30.03 -34.27 61.46
CA ASP A 189 31.46 -34.57 61.57
C ASP A 189 32.38 -34.69 60.33
N GLY A 190 33.52 -33.97 60.40
CA GLY A 190 34.68 -34.37 59.59
C GLY A 190 35.83 -33.35 59.42
N ASP A 191 36.46 -32.98 60.53
CA ASP A 191 37.90 -32.79 60.76
C ASP A 191 38.91 -32.52 59.59
N SER A 192 39.81 -31.55 59.87
CA SER A 192 41.19 -31.33 59.36
C SER A 192 41.39 -30.65 57.99
N ASP A 193 41.68 -29.34 57.92
CA ASP A 193 42.95 -28.59 58.17
C ASP A 193 43.65 -28.18 56.84
N PRO A 194 44.49 -27.13 56.80
CA PRO A 194 44.53 -26.18 55.68
C PRO A 194 45.85 -26.26 54.92
N LYS A 195 45.92 -25.62 53.74
CA LYS A 195 47.01 -24.73 53.28
C LYS A 195 46.68 -24.15 51.91
#